data_AF-A0A4U3A6L0-F1
#
_entry.id   AF-A0A4U3A6L0-F1
#
_cell.length_a   1.000
_cell.length_b   1.000
_cell.length_c   1.000
_cell.angle_alpha   90.00
_cell.angle_beta   90.00
_cell.angle_gamma   90.00
#
_symmetry.space_group_name_H-M   'P 1'
#
loop_
_entity.id
_entity.type
_entity.pdbx_description
1 polymer ?
#
loop_
_entity_poly.entity_id
_entity_poly.type
_entity_poly.pdbx_seq_one_letter_code
_entity_poly.pdbx_strand_id
1 'polypeptide(L)'
;GKKAMYEVTKEGLKKVEKMPEATILDGNQFGWSLKGISDFEFAKINFNKSTEEMQVDLKAGVPHHYFNETYASIKVQNASGKVVYNKDIYGNKQQNAELQKVPVKVGDYIELTHQEGVHRATLTNVD
;
A
#
# COMPACT_ATOMS: atom_id res chain seq x y z
N GLY A 1 -6.94 -7.91 -9.93
CA GLY A 1 -6.99 -6.98 -8.79
C GLY A 1 -6.93 -5.53 -9.22
N LYS A 2 -7.29 -4.61 -8.32
CA LYS A 2 -7.10 -3.19 -8.51
C LYS A 2 -5.67 -2.83 -8.14
N LYS A 3 -5.04 -2.00 -8.96
CA LYS A 3 -3.69 -1.50 -8.78
C LYS A 3 -3.78 0.01 -8.63
N ALA A 4 -3.11 0.55 -7.62
CA ALA A 4 -2.89 1.97 -7.47
C ALA A 4 -1.38 2.22 -7.35
N MET A 5 -0.89 3.26 -8.02
CA MET A 5 0.51 3.67 -7.95
C MET A 5 0.56 5.14 -7.59
N TYR A 6 1.42 5.48 -6.65
CA TYR A 6 1.59 6.84 -6.15
C TYR A 6 3.05 7.24 -6.25
N GLU A 7 3.30 8.41 -6.83
CA GLU A 7 4.57 9.12 -6.73
C GLU A 7 4.55 9.92 -5.42
N VAL A 8 5.61 9.80 -4.62
CA VAL A 8 5.80 10.65 -3.44
C VAL A 8 6.35 11.99 -3.91
N THR A 9 5.54 13.05 -3.78
CA THR A 9 5.88 14.41 -4.20
C THR A 9 6.16 15.30 -2.99
N LYS A 10 6.55 16.56 -3.23
CA LYS A 10 6.73 17.51 -2.13
C LYS A 10 5.42 17.86 -1.46
N GLU A 11 4.35 17.92 -2.25
CA GLU A 11 2.98 18.28 -1.85
C GLU A 11 2.28 17.12 -1.13
N GLY A 12 2.47 15.89 -1.62
CA GLY A 12 1.90 14.69 -1.03
C GLY A 12 1.96 13.47 -1.95
N LEU A 13 0.91 12.67 -2.00
CA LEU A 13 0.85 11.50 -2.88
C LEU A 13 0.13 11.83 -4.19
N LYS A 14 0.86 11.71 -5.31
CA LYS A 14 0.30 11.91 -6.64
C LYS A 14 -0.02 10.58 -7.29
N LYS A 15 -1.29 10.36 -7.66
CA LYS A 15 -1.72 9.13 -8.32
C LYS A 15 -1.15 9.05 -9.75
N VAL A 16 -0.58 7.92 -10.13
CA VAL A 16 0.01 7.65 -11.45
C VAL A 16 -0.89 6.70 -12.23
N GLU A 17 -1.95 7.24 -12.85
CA GLU A 17 -2.85 6.52 -13.73
C GLU A 17 -3.02 7.38 -14.99
N LYS A 18 -2.67 6.89 -16.17
CA LYS A 18 -2.71 7.68 -17.41
C LYS A 18 -4.14 8.22 -17.69
N MET A 19 -4.47 9.48 -17.33
CA MET A 19 -5.49 10.39 -17.92
C MET A 19 -5.64 11.69 -17.07
N PRO A 20 -6.21 12.80 -17.59
CA PRO A 20 -5.49 14.07 -17.78
C PRO A 20 -5.32 14.97 -16.55
N GLU A 21 -5.76 14.56 -15.36
CA GLU A 21 -5.55 15.34 -14.14
C GLU A 21 -4.84 14.49 -13.09
N ALA A 22 -3.61 14.88 -12.77
CA ALA A 22 -2.89 14.31 -11.65
C ALA A 22 -3.63 14.67 -10.36
N THR A 23 -4.36 13.72 -9.78
CA THR A 23 -4.92 13.89 -8.43
C THR A 23 -3.78 13.80 -7.43
N ILE A 24 -3.46 14.93 -6.80
CA ILE A 24 -2.53 15.01 -5.68
C ILE A 24 -3.37 15.01 -4.40
N LEU A 25 -3.02 14.11 -3.49
CA LEU A 25 -3.51 14.13 -2.12
C LEU A 25 -2.45 14.86 -1.30
N ASP A 26 -2.70 16.13 -1.00
CA ASP A 26 -1.78 16.96 -0.23
C ASP A 26 -1.70 16.48 1.21
N GLY A 27 -0.50 16.40 1.78
CA GLY A 27 -0.30 15.92 3.15
C GLY A 27 1.06 15.28 3.38
N ASN A 28 1.36 15.04 4.65
CA ASN A 28 2.55 14.36 5.15
C ASN A 28 2.25 12.96 5.66
N GLN A 29 1.03 12.66 6.12
CA GLN A 29 0.71 11.35 6.67
C GLN A 29 -0.46 10.69 5.94
N PHE A 30 -0.25 9.45 5.53
CA PHE A 30 -1.24 8.66 4.80
C PHE A 30 -1.37 7.27 5.38
N GLY A 31 -2.60 6.78 5.48
CA GLY A 31 -2.93 5.43 5.91
C GLY A 31 -3.59 4.64 4.79
N TRP A 32 -3.16 3.40 4.58
CA TRP A 32 -3.90 2.41 3.81
C TRP A 32 -4.37 1.27 4.70
N SER A 33 -5.68 1.05 4.73
CA SER A 33 -6.29 -0.13 5.35
C SER A 33 -6.60 -1.16 4.26
N LEU A 34 -6.08 -2.37 4.39
CA LEU A 34 -6.33 -3.49 3.48
C LEU A 34 -7.13 -4.58 4.21
N LYS A 35 -8.31 -4.91 3.68
CA LYS A 35 -9.28 -5.81 4.29
C LYS A 35 -9.48 -7.09 3.49
N GLY A 36 -9.57 -8.18 4.24
CA GLY A 36 -9.84 -9.52 3.77
C GLY A 36 -11.32 -9.86 3.91
N ILE A 37 -11.62 -11.15 3.96
CA ILE A 37 -12.96 -11.67 4.21
C ILE A 37 -13.51 -11.14 5.55
N SER A 38 -14.82 -10.90 5.62
CA SER A 38 -15.49 -10.38 6.82
C SER A 38 -14.88 -9.10 7.38
N ASP A 39 -14.34 -8.26 6.49
CA ASP A 39 -13.68 -6.98 6.81
C ASP A 39 -12.46 -7.11 7.75
N PHE A 40 -11.87 -8.29 7.83
CA PHE A 40 -10.61 -8.52 8.54
C PHE A 40 -9.51 -7.62 7.97
N GLU A 41 -9.15 -6.55 8.68
CA GLU A 41 -8.00 -5.72 8.31
C GLU A 41 -6.71 -6.49 8.56
N PHE A 42 -6.25 -7.20 7.53
CA PHE A 42 -5.07 -8.05 7.59
C PHE A 42 -3.78 -7.24 7.44
N ALA A 43 -3.82 -6.06 6.81
CA ALA A 43 -2.67 -5.18 6.72
C ALA A 43 -3.05 -3.71 6.84
N LYS A 44 -2.20 -2.94 7.52
CA LYS A 44 -2.25 -1.48 7.58
C LYS A 44 -0.90 -0.91 7.17
N ILE A 45 -0.90 0.03 6.23
CA ILE A 45 0.30 0.77 5.83
C ILE A 45 0.16 2.20 6.33
N ASN A 46 1.15 2.70 7.05
CA ASN A 46 1.24 4.10 7.43
C ASN A 46 2.48 4.70 6.75
N PHE A 47 2.31 5.76 6.00
CA PHE A 47 3.41 6.52 5.41
C PHE A 47 3.49 7.89 6.06
N ASN A 48 4.69 8.28 6.49
CA ASN A 48 5.00 9.61 6.98
C ASN A 48 6.12 10.21 6.13
N LYS A 49 5.77 11.23 5.35
CA LYS A 49 6.67 11.96 4.45
C LYS A 49 7.74 12.74 5.21
N SER A 50 7.40 13.32 6.36
CA SER A 50 8.34 14.10 7.18
C SER A 50 9.47 13.24 7.76
N THR A 51 9.19 11.98 8.06
CA THR A 51 10.19 11.01 8.53
C THR A 51 10.75 10.15 7.40
N GLU A 52 10.29 10.31 6.16
CA GLU A 52 10.63 9.49 5.00
C GLU A 52 10.49 7.97 5.28
N GLU A 53 9.44 7.57 6.00
CA GLU A 53 9.26 6.19 6.45
C GLU A 53 7.85 5.70 6.13
N MET A 54 7.77 4.50 5.56
CA MET A 54 6.55 3.71 5.44
C MET A 54 6.63 2.52 6.39
N GLN A 55 5.63 2.38 7.25
CA GLN A 55 5.44 1.23 8.13
C GLN A 55 4.37 0.31 7.55
N VAL A 56 4.68 -0.97 7.42
CA VAL A 56 3.75 -2.03 7.02
C VAL A 56 3.50 -2.92 8.23
N ASP A 57 2.27 -2.90 8.74
CA ASP A 57 1.78 -3.76 9.81
C ASP A 57 0.89 -4.85 9.21
N LEU A 58 1.38 -6.09 9.19
CA LEU A 58 0.66 -7.28 8.76
C LEU A 58 0.20 -8.04 10.00
N LYS A 59 -1.08 -8.41 10.04
CA LYS A 59 -1.66 -9.23 11.11
C LYS A 59 -1.60 -10.70 10.74
N ALA A 60 -1.39 -11.55 11.75
CA ALA A 60 -1.49 -12.99 11.57
C ALA A 60 -2.93 -13.38 11.20
N GLY A 61 -3.08 -14.29 10.23
CA GLY A 61 -4.39 -14.75 9.76
C GLY A 61 -4.39 -15.08 8.27
N VAL A 62 -5.53 -15.59 7.79
CA VAL A 62 -5.76 -15.84 6.36
C VAL A 62 -6.56 -14.67 5.79
N PRO A 63 -6.02 -13.87 4.85
CA PRO A 63 -6.71 -12.69 4.32
C PRO A 63 -8.08 -13.02 3.73
N HIS A 64 -8.13 -13.97 2.79
CA HIS A 64 -9.38 -14.35 2.14
C HIS A 64 -9.26 -15.75 1.50
N HIS A 65 -9.76 -16.78 2.19
CA HIS A 65 -9.50 -18.18 1.83
C HIS A 65 -10.03 -18.64 0.45
N TYR A 66 -10.99 -17.93 -0.15
CA TYR A 66 -11.44 -18.18 -1.53
C TYR A 66 -10.44 -17.77 -2.63
N PHE A 67 -9.40 -16.99 -2.31
CA PHE A 67 -8.40 -16.57 -3.29
C PHE A 67 -7.14 -17.44 -3.20
N ASN A 68 -6.95 -18.31 -4.20
CA ASN A 68 -5.76 -19.16 -4.32
C ASN A 68 -4.62 -18.48 -5.08
N GLU A 69 -4.43 -17.18 -4.88
CA GLU A 69 -3.43 -16.34 -5.54
C GLU A 69 -2.98 -15.21 -4.62
N THR A 70 -2.06 -14.36 -5.11
CA THR A 70 -1.73 -13.10 -4.43
C THR A 70 -2.98 -12.23 -4.34
N TYR A 71 -3.43 -12.00 -3.10
CA TYR A 71 -4.63 -11.24 -2.79
C TYR A 71 -4.34 -9.75 -2.67
N ALA A 72 -3.17 -9.40 -2.14
CA ALA A 72 -2.67 -8.04 -2.14
C ALA A 72 -1.14 -8.01 -2.28
N SER A 73 -0.60 -6.90 -2.78
CA SER A 73 0.84 -6.67 -2.82
C SER A 73 1.19 -5.23 -2.48
N ILE A 74 2.36 -5.05 -1.89
CA ILE A 74 2.95 -3.75 -1.57
C ILE A 74 4.34 -3.72 -2.22
N LYS A 75 4.62 -2.68 -3.01
CA LYS A 75 5.91 -2.52 -3.67
C LYS A 75 6.37 -1.07 -3.58
N VAL A 76 7.64 -0.88 -3.25
CA VAL A 76 8.30 0.42 -3.30
C VAL A 76 9.40 0.37 -4.34
N GLN A 77 9.38 1.33 -5.25
CA GLN A 77 10.45 1.58 -6.22
C GLN A 77 11.09 2.91 -5.88
N ASN A 78 12.41 2.95 -5.84
CA ASN A 78 13.09 4.23 -5.66
C ASN A 78 13.00 5.10 -6.93
N ALA A 79 13.45 6.35 -6.86
CA ALA A 79 13.47 7.27 -8.00
C ALA A 79 14.19 6.75 -9.28
N SER A 80 15.08 5.75 -9.17
CA SER A 80 15.74 5.11 -10.32
C SER A 80 14.92 3.96 -10.95
N GLY A 81 13.76 3.63 -10.38
CA GLY A 81 12.93 2.49 -10.75
C GLY A 81 13.37 1.16 -10.12
N LYS A 82 14.38 1.16 -9.25
CA LYS A 82 14.81 -0.07 -8.54
C LYS A 82 13.80 -0.42 -7.46
N VAL A 83 13.31 -1.66 -7.46
CA VAL A 83 12.48 -2.20 -6.37
C VAL A 83 13.34 -2.31 -5.11
N VAL A 84 12.94 -1.59 -4.05
CA VAL A 84 13.62 -1.59 -2.74
C VAL A 84 12.80 -2.30 -1.67
N TYR A 85 11.51 -2.52 -1.91
CA TYR A 85 10.64 -3.34 -1.07
C TYR A 85 9.57 -4.01 -1.93
N ASN A 86 9.28 -5.28 -1.66
CA ASN A 86 8.19 -6.03 -2.29
C ASN A 86 7.62 -7.04 -1.29
N LYS A 87 6.31 -7.00 -1.09
CA LYS A 87 5.57 -7.94 -0.23
C LYS A 87 4.34 -8.43 -0.97
N ASP A 88 4.33 -9.73 -1.28
CA ASP A 88 3.15 -10.42 -1.80
C ASP A 88 2.42 -11.11 -0.64
N ILE A 89 1.10 -10.93 -0.60
CA ILE A 89 0.24 -11.44 0.46
C ILE A 89 -0.79 -12.37 -0.20
N TYR A 90 -0.64 -13.66 0.06
CA TYR A 90 -1.48 -14.69 -0.57
C TYR A 90 -2.82 -14.83 0.15
N GLY A 91 -3.92 -14.95 -0.60
CA GLY A 91 -5.27 -14.90 -0.05
C GLY A 91 -5.61 -16.06 0.88
N ASN A 92 -5.27 -17.28 0.48
CA ASN A 92 -5.63 -18.51 1.21
C ASN A 92 -4.51 -19.11 2.06
N LYS A 93 -3.41 -18.38 2.26
CA LYS A 93 -2.30 -18.83 3.11
C LYS A 93 -2.30 -18.07 4.42
N GLN A 94 -2.00 -18.79 5.50
CA GLN A 94 -1.75 -18.20 6.81
C GLN A 94 -0.59 -17.20 6.71
N GLN A 95 -0.86 -15.95 7.08
CA GLN A 95 0.15 -14.93 7.27
C GLN A 95 0.62 -14.92 8.73
N ASN A 96 1.85 -14.49 8.94
CA ASN A 96 2.39 -14.19 10.26
C ASN A 96 2.26 -12.70 10.54
N ALA A 97 2.20 -12.34 11.82
CA ALA A 97 2.29 -10.94 12.21
C ALA A 97 3.69 -10.40 11.87
N GLU A 98 3.75 -9.21 11.28
CA GLU A 98 4.99 -8.60 10.83
C GLU A 98 4.88 -7.08 10.87
N LEU A 99 5.92 -6.42 11.39
CA LEU A 99 6.04 -4.97 11.36
C LEU A 99 7.32 -4.59 10.62
N GLN A 100 7.18 -4.05 9.42
CA GLN A 100 8.31 -3.59 8.60
C GLN A 100 8.35 -2.08 8.51
N LYS A 101 9.55 -1.51 8.60
CA LYS A 101 9.84 -0.11 8.30
C LYS A 101 10.62 -0.05 7.00
N VAL A 102 10.13 0.74 6.06
CA VAL A 102 10.69 0.89 4.71
C VAL A 102 11.01 2.37 4.51
N PRO A 103 12.27 2.73 4.21
CA PRO A 103 12.58 4.10 3.81
C PRO A 103 11.86 4.44 2.50
N VAL A 104 11.12 5.54 2.49
CA VAL A 104 10.38 6.04 1.33
C VAL A 104 10.50 7.55 1.26
N LYS A 105 11.12 8.05 0.19
CA LYS A 105 11.48 9.46 0.02
C LYS A 105 10.68 10.10 -1.11
N VAL A 106 10.74 11.43 -1.18
CA VAL A 106 10.26 12.18 -2.35
C VAL A 106 10.96 11.66 -3.63
N GLY A 107 10.17 11.40 -4.66
CA GLY A 107 10.61 10.79 -5.92
C GLY A 107 10.47 9.27 -5.98
N ASP A 108 10.24 8.61 -4.85
CA ASP A 108 9.94 7.17 -4.82
C ASP A 108 8.48 6.91 -5.22
N TYR A 109 8.21 5.65 -5.59
CA TYR A 109 6.90 5.18 -6.00
C TYR A 109 6.40 4.06 -5.09
N ILE A 110 5.17 4.21 -4.61
CA ILE A 110 4.44 3.19 -3.85
C ILE A 110 3.39 2.58 -4.77
N GLU A 111 3.46 1.27 -4.98
CA GLU A 111 2.49 0.48 -5.73
C GLU A 111 1.76 -0.46 -4.77
N LEU A 112 0.44 -0.37 -4.76
CA LEU A 112 -0.44 -1.23 -4.01
C LEU A 112 -1.34 -1.99 -4.97
N THR A 113 -1.45 -3.30 -4.79
CA THR A 113 -2.46 -4.10 -5.46
C THR A 113 -3.36 -4.79 -4.44
N HIS A 114 -4.63 -4.94 -4.78
CA HIS A 114 -5.60 -5.64 -3.95
C HIS A 114 -6.70 -6.23 -4.84
N GLN A 115 -7.00 -7.53 -4.71
CA GLN A 115 -7.99 -8.20 -5.57
C GLN A 115 -9.37 -7.54 -5.46
N GLU A 116 -9.77 -7.16 -4.24
CA GLU A 116 -11.04 -6.46 -3.95
C GLU A 116 -10.86 -4.96 -3.64
N GLY A 117 -9.84 -4.31 -4.21
CA GLY A 117 -9.39 -2.98 -3.77
C GLY A 117 -10.42 -1.84 -3.87
N VAL A 118 -11.51 -1.98 -4.64
CA VAL A 118 -12.58 -0.96 -4.69
C VAL A 118 -13.34 -0.87 -3.36
N HIS A 119 -13.54 -2.01 -2.69
CA HIS A 119 -14.42 -2.11 -1.52
C HIS A 119 -13.64 -2.39 -0.24
N ARG A 120 -12.43 -2.94 -0.37
CA ARG A 120 -11.65 -3.46 0.76
C ARG A 120 -10.25 -2.85 0.88
N ALA A 121 -9.93 -1.83 0.08
CA ALA A 121 -8.75 -1.01 0.28
C ALA A 121 -9.16 0.46 0.41
N THR A 122 -8.71 1.13 1.46
CA THR A 122 -9.03 2.54 1.71
C THR A 122 -7.75 3.31 1.96
N LEU A 123 -7.58 4.41 1.22
CA LEU A 123 -6.54 5.41 1.47
C LEU A 123 -7.16 6.61 2.19
N THR A 124 -6.51 7.03 3.27
CA THR A 124 -6.92 8.18 4.08
C THR A 124 -5.73 9.11 4.28
N ASN A 125 -5.94 10.41 4.08
CA ASN A 125 -5.04 11.44 4.61
C ASN A 125 -5.32 11.58 6.11
N VAL A 126 -4.28 11.41 6.95
CA VAL A 126 -4.42 11.35 8.41
C VAL A 126 -3.87 12.59 9.13
N ASP A 127 -3.51 13.63 8.38
CA ASP A 127 -3.18 14.96 8.94
C ASP A 127 -4.43 15.74 9.38
#